data_AF-A0A3S0DWQ0-F1
#
_entry.id   AF-A0A3S0DWQ0-F1
#
_cell.length_a   1.000
_cell.length_b   1.000
_cell.length_c   1.000
_cell.angle_alpha   90.00
_cell.angle_beta   90.00
_cell.angle_gamma   90.00
#
_symmetry.space_group_name_H-M   'P 1'
#
loop_
_entity.id
_entity.type
_entity.pdbx_description
1 polymer ?
#
loop_
_entity_poly.entity_id
_entity_poly.type
_entity_poly.pdbx_seq_one_letter_code
_entity_poly.pdbx_strand_id
1 'polypeptide(L)' 'MKLFSIISVARQVDGEFVVIKVEKTFKTASKADEYVKQLSARYTENIDTPSGPVSCVCERGIFEIEVDDEE' A
#
# COMPACT_ATOMS: atom_id res chain seq x y z
N MET A 1 -8.26 4.46 19.38
CA MET A 1 -8.81 4.89 18.06
C MET A 1 -8.56 3.86 16.92
N LYS A 2 -9.39 3.80 15.85
CA LYS A 2 -9.12 3.01 14.62
C LYS A 2 -8.70 3.90 13.44
N LEU A 3 -7.72 3.45 12.66
CA LEU A 3 -7.28 4.05 11.40
C LEU A 3 -7.32 3.04 10.25
N PHE A 4 -7.47 3.53 9.03
CA PHE A 4 -7.57 2.74 7.80
C PHE A 4 -6.48 3.20 6.83
N SER A 5 -5.43 2.40 6.70
CA SER A 5 -4.26 2.73 5.87
C SER A 5 -4.26 1.92 4.59
N ILE A 6 -4.06 2.58 3.46
CA ILE A 6 -3.85 1.94 2.16
C ILE A 6 -2.35 1.69 2.02
N ILE A 7 -1.99 0.41 1.92
CA ILE A 7 -0.60 -0.03 1.77
C ILE A 7 -0.45 -0.65 0.38
N SER A 8 0.57 -0.19 -0.34
CA SER A 8 1.05 -0.78 -1.57
C SER A 8 2.22 -1.68 -1.25
N VAL A 9 2.17 -2.92 -1.74
CA VAL A 9 3.27 -3.87 -1.67
C VAL A 9 3.73 -4.18 -3.08
N ALA A 10 5.00 -3.91 -3.36
CA ALA A 10 5.64 -4.22 -4.62
C ALA A 10 6.47 -5.50 -4.47
N ARG A 11 6.08 -6.51 -5.24
CA ARG A 11 6.80 -7.77 -5.32
C ARG A 11 7.52 -7.85 -6.66
N GLN A 12 8.80 -8.17 -6.64
CA GLN A 12 9.54 -8.54 -7.84
C GLN A 12 8.83 -9.70 -8.54
N VAL A 13 8.92 -9.73 -9.87
CA VAL A 13 8.40 -10.85 -10.66
C VAL A 13 9.03 -12.18 -10.21
N ASP A 14 10.29 -12.17 -9.78
CA ASP A 14 11.03 -13.34 -9.29
C ASP A 14 10.73 -13.69 -7.82
N GLY A 15 9.87 -12.92 -7.15
CA GLY A 15 9.22 -13.33 -5.91
C GLY A 15 9.69 -12.64 -4.63
N GLU A 16 10.74 -11.81 -4.67
CA GLU A 16 11.19 -11.00 -3.52
C GLU A 16 10.30 -9.76 -3.30
N PHE A 17 10.08 -9.35 -2.04
CA PHE A 17 9.39 -8.11 -1.73
C PHE A 17 10.37 -6.94 -1.78
N VAL A 18 10.11 -5.95 -2.63
CA VAL A 18 11.05 -4.85 -2.87
C VAL A 18 10.66 -3.61 -2.08
N VAL A 19 9.36 -3.30 -2.03
CA VAL A 19 8.88 -2.05 -1.43
C VAL A 19 7.55 -2.27 -0.73
N ILE A 20 7.45 -1.68 0.46
CA ILE A 20 6.18 -1.44 1.15
C ILE A 20 6.02 0.07 1.26
N LYS A 21 4.89 0.60 0.78
CA LYS A 21 4.59 2.03 0.80
C LYS A 21 3.22 2.27 1.40
N VAL A 22 3.14 3.21 2.34
CA VAL A 22 1.85 3.76 2.79
C VAL A 22 1.41 4.82 1.79
N GLU A 23 0.31 4.59 1.09
CA GLU A 23 -0.22 5.55 0.11
C GLU A 23 -0.99 6.66 0.83
N LYS A 24 -1.88 6.28 1.74
CA LYS A 24 -2.74 7.22 2.48
C LYS A 24 -3.38 6.56 3.70
N THR A 25 -3.70 7.36 4.71
CA THR A 25 -4.39 6.91 5.92
C THR A 25 -5.65 7.75 6.16
N PHE A 26 -6.72 7.08 6.58
CA PHE A 26 -8.02 7.68 6.88
C PHE A 26 -8.49 7.30 8.28
N LYS A 27 -9.31 8.17 8.90
CA LYS A 27 -9.97 7.89 10.18
C LYS A 27 -11.28 7.10 10.02
N THR A 28 -11.78 6.93 8.79
CA THR A 28 -13.06 6.27 8.50
C THR A 28 -12.91 5.30 7.34
N ALA A 29 -13.50 4.10 7.47
CA ALA A 29 -13.45 3.04 6.47
C ALA A 29 -13.97 3.50 5.10
N SER A 30 -15.11 4.20 5.08
CA SER A 30 -15.76 4.67 3.85
C SER A 30 -14.85 5.51 2.95
N LYS A 31 -14.00 6.35 3.55
CA LYS A 31 -13.05 7.19 2.80
C LYS A 31 -11.90 6.36 2.23
N ALA A 32 -11.45 5.35 2.95
CA ALA A 32 -10.44 4.42 2.44
C ALA A 32 -11.01 3.59 1.27
N ASP A 33 -12.26 3.14 1.38
CA ASP A 33 -12.95 2.40 0.32
C ASP A 33 -13.18 3.23 -0.94
N GLU A 34 -13.63 4.48 -0.79
CA GLU A 34 -13.80 5.41 -1.91
C GLU A 34 -12.46 5.69 -2.60
N TYR A 35 -11.39 5.85 -1.82
CA TYR A 35 -10.05 6.08 -2.36
C TYR A 35 -9.50 4.86 -3.10
N VAL A 36 -9.63 3.66 -2.55
CA VAL A 36 -9.10 2.44 -3.19
C VAL A 36 -9.86 2.10 -4.47
N LYS A 37 -11.16 2.42 -4.57
CA LYS A 37 -11.96 2.24 -5.80
C LYS A 37 -11.45 3.07 -6.98
N GLN A 38 -10.74 4.17 -6.72
CA GLN A 38 -10.12 5.00 -7.75
C GLN A 38 -8.76 4.45 -8.21
N LEU A 39 -8.22 3.46 -7.50
CA LEU A 39 -6.91 2.87 -7.76
C LEU A 39 -7.05 1.46 -8.31
N SER A 40 -6.16 1.07 -9.22
CA SER A 40 -6.04 -0.33 -9.64
C SER A 40 -5.52 -1.17 -8.47
N ALA A 41 -6.26 -2.24 -8.14
CA ALA A 41 -5.89 -3.17 -7.07
C ALA A 41 -4.58 -3.92 -7.36
N ARG A 42 -4.32 -4.22 -8.63
CA ARG A 42 -3.07 -4.80 -9.15
C ARG A 42 -2.57 -3.97 -10.32
N TYR A 43 -1.27 -3.68 -10.35
CA TYR A 43 -0.64 -2.95 -11.44
C TYR A 43 0.85 -3.29 -11.51
N THR A 44 1.48 -3.00 -12.63
CA THR A 44 2.93 -3.17 -12.82
C THR A 44 3.61 -1.82 -12.80
N GLU A 45 4.73 -1.72 -12.10
CA GLU A 45 5.53 -0.49 -12.00
C GLU A 45 7.02 -0.86 -12.03
N ASN A 46 7.84 0.01 -12.64
CA ASN A 46 9.29 -0.09 -12.52
C ASN A 46 9.73 0.80 -11.37
N ILE A 47 10.30 0.19 -10.34
CA ILE A 47 10.76 0.90 -9.15
C ILE A 47 12.27 1.07 -9.24
N ASP A 48 12.73 2.32 -9.12
CA ASP A 48 14.16 2.63 -9.07
C ASP A 48 14.76 2.18 -7.74
N THR A 49 15.74 1.29 -7.80
CA THR A 49 16.52 0.84 -6.64
C THR A 49 17.99 1.25 -6.80
N PRO A 50 18.81 1.24 -5.74
CA PRO A 50 20.25 1.51 -5.85
C PRO A 50 21.00 0.59 -6.83
N SER A 51 20.45 -0.59 -7.13
CA SER A 51 21.01 -1.56 -8.08
C SER A 51 20.46 -1.42 -9.50
N GLY A 52 19.52 -0.51 -9.74
CA GLY A 52 18.84 -0.28 -11.01
C GLY A 52 17.31 -0.38 -10.91
N PRO A 53 16.58 -0.05 -11.99
CA PRO A 53 15.13 -0.17 -12.04
C PRO A 53 14.71 -1.65 -12.05
N VAL A 54 13.71 -1.99 -11.24
CA VAL A 54 13.18 -3.34 -11.12
C VAL A 54 11.70 -3.37 -11.43
N SER A 55 11.28 -4.27 -12.33
CA SER A 55 9.87 -4.48 -12.64
C SER A 55 9.17 -5.24 -11.52
N CYS A 56 8.12 -4.65 -10.97
CA CYS A 56 7.37 -5.19 -9.85
C CYS A 56 5.89 -5.35 -10.19
N VAL A 57 5.28 -6.40 -9.66
CA VAL A 57 3.83 -6.52 -9.52
C VAL A 57 3.46 -5.89 -8.19
N CYS A 58 2.66 -4.84 -8.25
CA CYS A 58 2.23 -4.07 -7.10
C CYS A 58 0.78 -4.42 -6.76
N GLU A 59 0.53 -4.68 -5.48
CA GLU A 59 -0.81 -4.92 -4.93
C GLU A 59 -1.14 -3.86 -3.87
N ARG A 60 -2.40 -3.44 -3.81
CA ARG A 60 -2.90 -2.48 -2.81
C ARG A 60 -3.97 -3.11 -1.94
N GLY A 61 -3.89 -2.83 -0.63
CA GLY A 61 -4.89 -3.26 0.34
C GLY A 61 -5.18 -2.18 1.38
N ILE A 62 -6.39 -2.23 1.95
CA ILE A 62 -6.76 -1.45 3.14
C ILE A 62 -6.44 -2.28 4.37
N PHE A 63 -5.73 -1.68 5.31
CA PHE A 63 -5.36 -2.28 6.59
C PHE A 63 -5.98 -1.48 7.73
N GLU A 64 -6.70 -2.17 8.60
CA GLU A 64 -7.20 -1.60 9.85
C GLU A 64 -6.10 -1.59 10.89
N ILE A 65 -5.85 -0.43 11.48
CA ILE A 65 -4.84 -0.23 12.52
C ILE A 65 -5.56 0.26 13.77
N GLU A 66 -5.45 -0.52 14.84
CA GLU A 66 -5.86 -0.10 16.17
C GLU A 66 -4.71 0.72 16.77
N VAL A 67 -5.03 1.94 17.18
CA VAL A 67 -4.10 2.87 17.81
C VAL A 67 -4.59 3.07 19.23
N ASP A 68 -3.77 2.77 20.22
CA ASP A 68 -4.11 3.05 21.61
C ASP A 68 -3.99 4.55 21.87
N ASP A 69 -4.99 5.10 22.56
CA ASP A 69 -4.98 6.46 23.05
C ASP A 69 -4.20 6.47 24.39
N GLU A 70 -2.91 6.09 24.37
CA GLU A 70 -2.03 6.37 25.51
C GLU A 70 -1.69 7.87 25.47
N GLU A 71 -2.18 8.60 26.49
CA GLU A 71 -2.01 10.05 26.71
C GLU A 71 -0.56 10.54 26.66
#